data_AF-A0A968BT92-F1
#
_entry.id   AF-A0A968BT92-F1
#
_cell.length_a   1.000
_cell.length_b   1.000
_cell.length_c   1.000
_cell.angle_alpha   90.00
_cell.angle_beta   90.00
_cell.angle_gamma   90.00
#
_symmetry.space_group_name_H-M   'P 1'
#
loop_
_entity.id
_entity.type
_entity.pdbx_description
1 polymer ?
#
loop_
_entity_poly.entity_id
_entity_poly.type
_entity_poly.pdbx_seq_one_letter_code
_entity_poly.pdbx_strand_id
1 'polypeptide(L)'
;TREAWLYWPGQSYSQNLLDYLALPWLMTVLGTAATPAFDATIGPLLLCLVPLVFLFRGRPRTVNYGLVLVAAQYALFSITIWRYLYLAQTRLVLAVFPFLCLAAAYAFVNLPLWDRSAFRLSWVVGVVVTLVMVVTLLTGGHAFLSQRLLAPLVGLESAQDYLGRKLGYHAVAMRFTHDDLPPESRTMYMWEPRAYYGQLQALPDPTLDNLSQLRVRYGDAGQALTALRANGFTHFLLQRSGLEFLKLPQGRAPTLGSLVGNP
;
A
#
# COMPACT_ATOMS: atom_id res chain seq x y z
N THR A 1 7.45 -7.88 -2.75
CA THR A 1 7.40 -8.53 -1.42
C THR A 1 6.70 -7.60 -0.45
N ARG A 2 5.82 -8.14 0.40
CA ARG A 2 5.02 -7.40 1.41
C ARG A 2 5.86 -6.82 2.57
N GLU A 3 7.18 -6.81 2.46
CA GLU A 3 8.12 -6.65 3.59
C GLU A 3 8.48 -5.20 3.90
N ALA A 4 8.03 -4.23 3.09
CA ALA A 4 8.36 -2.82 3.31
C ALA A 4 7.75 -2.19 4.56
N TRP A 5 6.77 -2.83 5.20
CA TRP A 5 6.29 -2.36 6.50
C TRP A 5 7.28 -2.67 7.64
N LEU A 6 8.31 -3.49 7.42
CA LEU A 6 9.31 -3.86 8.44
C LEU A 6 10.44 -2.81 8.57
N TYR A 7 10.40 -1.73 7.79
CA TYR A 7 11.39 -0.66 7.91
C TYR A 7 11.39 -0.04 9.31
N TRP A 8 12.58 -0.02 9.91
CA TRP A 8 12.80 0.56 11.24
C TRP A 8 12.40 2.04 11.29
N PRO A 9 11.88 2.53 12.42
CA PRO A 9 11.63 3.95 12.65
C PRO A 9 12.92 4.76 12.43
N GLY A 10 12.83 5.87 11.68
CA GLY A 10 13.93 6.84 11.53
C GLY A 10 14.72 6.78 10.22
N GLN A 11 14.41 5.87 9.30
CA GLN A 11 14.94 5.96 7.92
C GLN A 11 14.07 6.89 7.07
N SER A 12 14.73 7.83 6.38
CA SER A 12 14.11 8.70 5.39
C SER A 12 14.07 8.02 4.02
N TYR A 13 13.10 8.42 3.18
CA TYR A 13 12.95 7.90 1.81
C TYR A 13 14.08 8.32 0.88
N SER A 14 14.39 9.61 0.86
CA SER A 14 15.53 10.16 0.12
C SER A 14 16.00 11.44 0.78
N GLN A 15 17.27 11.78 0.56
CA GLN A 15 17.84 13.08 0.91
C GLN A 15 17.62 14.13 -0.19
N ASN A 16 17.22 13.72 -1.40
CA ASN A 16 17.01 14.62 -2.53
C ASN A 16 15.55 15.11 -2.60
N LEU A 17 15.36 16.43 -2.66
CA LEU A 17 14.04 17.07 -2.81
C LEU A 17 13.34 16.68 -4.13
N LEU A 18 14.10 16.42 -5.19
CA LEU A 18 13.56 16.01 -6.50
C LEU A 18 12.83 14.67 -6.43
N ASP A 19 13.27 13.75 -5.56
CA ASP A 19 12.59 12.46 -5.39
C ASP A 19 11.18 12.63 -4.81
N TYR A 20 10.97 13.64 -3.97
CA TYR A 20 9.65 13.96 -3.40
C TYR A 20 8.72 14.60 -4.44
N LEU A 21 9.25 15.47 -5.30
CA LEU A 21 8.47 16.07 -6.40
C LEU A 21 8.07 15.03 -7.46
N ALA A 22 8.94 14.04 -7.69
CA ALA A 22 8.68 12.95 -8.63
C ALA A 22 7.78 11.85 -8.04
N LEU A 23 7.39 11.90 -6.76
CA LEU A 23 6.56 10.87 -6.13
C LEU A 23 5.30 10.50 -6.92
N PRO A 24 4.48 11.44 -7.45
CA PRO A 24 3.30 11.07 -8.23
C PRO A 24 3.65 10.26 -9.49
N TRP A 25 4.79 10.55 -10.12
CA TRP A 25 5.30 9.83 -11.28
C TRP A 25 5.84 8.44 -10.88
N LEU A 26 6.69 8.39 -9.86
CA LEU A 26 7.26 7.16 -9.33
C LEU A 26 6.17 6.19 -8.87
N MET A 27 5.14 6.68 -8.16
CA MET A 27 3.97 5.89 -7.76
C MET A 27 3.14 5.39 -8.94
N THR A 28 3.08 6.14 -10.04
CA THR A 28 2.28 5.74 -11.21
C THR A 28 3.00 4.70 -12.07
N VAL A 29 4.32 4.83 -12.24
CA VAL A 29 5.14 3.94 -13.08
C VAL A 29 5.61 2.70 -12.33
N LEU A 30 6.02 2.87 -11.07
CA LEU A 30 6.61 1.80 -10.24
C LEU A 30 5.64 1.23 -9.22
N GLY A 31 4.48 1.88 -9.03
CA GLY A 31 3.37 1.33 -8.27
C GLY A 31 2.83 0.11 -8.98
N THR A 32 3.15 -1.07 -8.45
CA THR A 32 2.52 -2.31 -8.85
C THR A 32 2.14 -3.03 -7.57
N ALA A 33 0.92 -3.58 -7.51
CA ALA A 33 0.50 -4.37 -6.36
C ALA A 33 1.53 -5.50 -6.16
N ALA A 34 2.12 -5.54 -4.96
CA ALA A 34 3.21 -6.42 -4.53
C ALA A 34 4.67 -5.96 -4.70
N THR A 35 4.99 -4.72 -5.13
CA THR A 35 6.33 -4.16 -4.93
C THR A 35 6.49 -3.53 -3.53
N PRO A 36 7.73 -3.46 -2.97
CA PRO A 36 7.95 -2.94 -1.62
C PRO A 36 7.51 -1.47 -1.45
N ALA A 37 7.50 -0.67 -2.51
CA ALA A 37 7.44 0.78 -2.35
C ALA A 37 6.04 1.40 -2.45
N PHE A 38 5.21 0.94 -3.38
CA PHE A 38 3.99 1.66 -3.77
C PHE A 38 2.87 0.67 -4.06
N ASP A 39 1.95 0.50 -3.10
CA ASP A 39 0.87 -0.51 -3.14
C ASP A 39 -0.37 -0.05 -3.95
N ALA A 40 -0.29 1.08 -4.67
CA ALA A 40 -1.36 1.57 -5.54
C ALA A 40 -0.85 2.56 -6.60
N THR A 41 -1.42 2.49 -7.80
CA THR A 41 -1.17 3.42 -8.91
C THR A 41 -2.11 4.60 -8.87
N ILE A 42 -1.59 5.84 -8.99
CA ILE A 42 -2.41 7.05 -9.16
C ILE A 42 -3.11 7.08 -10.53
N GLY A 43 -2.64 6.26 -11.48
CA GLY A 43 -3.25 6.07 -12.79
C GLY A 43 -2.74 7.12 -13.79
N PRO A 44 -2.27 6.72 -14.97
CA PRO A 44 -1.64 7.63 -15.94
C PRO A 44 -2.57 8.75 -16.41
N LEU A 45 -3.90 8.52 -16.45
CA LEU A 45 -4.88 9.54 -16.83
C LEU A 45 -4.88 10.75 -15.90
N LEU A 46 -4.86 10.53 -14.58
CA LEU A 46 -4.86 11.63 -13.62
C LEU A 46 -3.57 12.45 -13.74
N LEU A 47 -2.45 11.77 -13.93
CA LEU A 47 -1.16 12.42 -14.09
C LEU A 47 -1.08 13.26 -15.38
N CYS A 48 -1.72 12.83 -16.47
CA CYS A 48 -1.76 13.60 -17.71
C CYS A 48 -2.78 14.75 -17.70
N LEU A 49 -3.98 14.54 -17.11
CA LEU A 49 -5.08 15.51 -17.18
C LEU A 49 -5.01 16.61 -16.12
N VAL A 50 -4.54 16.30 -14.90
CA VAL A 50 -4.49 17.29 -13.81
C VAL A 50 -3.56 18.48 -14.12
N PRO A 51 -2.36 18.31 -14.71
CA PRO A 51 -1.52 19.44 -15.10
C PRO A 51 -2.20 20.41 -16.09
N LEU A 52 -3.07 19.91 -16.96
CA LEU A 52 -3.79 20.73 -17.93
C LEU A 52 -4.71 21.76 -17.27
N VAL A 53 -5.17 21.49 -16.03
CA VAL A 53 -5.98 22.43 -15.25
C VAL A 53 -5.27 23.76 -15.06
N PHE A 54 -3.94 23.75 -14.90
CA PHE A 54 -3.16 24.97 -14.66
C PHE A 54 -3.09 25.90 -15.88
N LEU A 55 -3.31 25.37 -17.08
CA LEU A 55 -3.30 26.13 -18.33
C LEU A 55 -4.62 26.90 -18.57
N PHE A 56 -5.72 26.51 -17.93
CA PHE A 56 -6.98 27.23 -18.01
C PHE A 56 -6.95 28.49 -17.11
N ARG A 57 -7.23 29.65 -17.71
CA ARG A 57 -7.49 30.92 -16.98
C ARG A 57 -8.96 30.98 -16.54
N GLY A 58 -9.23 31.56 -15.37
CA GLY A 58 -10.61 31.72 -14.86
C GLY A 58 -11.21 30.50 -14.17
N ARG A 59 -10.37 29.64 -13.57
CA ARG A 59 -10.81 28.44 -12.86
C ARG A 59 -11.80 28.76 -11.73
N PRO A 60 -12.87 27.94 -11.55
CA PRO A 60 -13.80 28.12 -10.45
C PRO A 60 -13.10 27.92 -9.11
N ARG A 61 -13.54 28.64 -8.07
CA ARG A 61 -12.94 28.57 -6.72
C ARG A 61 -12.92 27.15 -6.15
N THR A 62 -13.94 26.34 -6.46
CA THR A 62 -14.05 24.94 -6.03
C THR A 62 -12.90 24.07 -6.51
N VAL A 63 -12.50 24.19 -7.78
CA VAL A 63 -11.34 23.46 -8.33
C VAL A 63 -10.06 23.89 -7.65
N ASN A 64 -9.89 25.19 -7.39
CA ASN A 64 -8.72 25.70 -6.68
C ASN A 64 -8.65 25.18 -5.24
N TYR A 65 -9.76 25.15 -4.50
CA TYR A 65 -9.79 24.56 -3.16
C TYR A 65 -9.44 23.07 -3.18
N GLY A 66 -9.97 22.32 -4.16
CA GLY A 66 -9.60 20.92 -4.36
C GLY A 66 -8.09 20.74 -4.61
N LEU A 67 -7.49 21.55 -5.47
CA LEU A 67 -6.05 21.50 -5.75
C LEU A 67 -5.20 21.89 -4.54
N VAL A 68 -5.65 22.83 -3.71
CA VAL A 68 -4.96 23.18 -2.46
C VAL A 68 -4.99 22.02 -1.48
N LEU A 69 -6.14 21.32 -1.34
CA LEU A 69 -6.24 20.13 -0.50
C LEU A 69 -5.35 19.00 -1.01
N VAL A 70 -5.30 18.79 -2.33
CA VAL A 70 -4.38 17.85 -2.97
C VAL A 70 -2.93 18.18 -2.60
N ALA A 71 -2.52 19.43 -2.80
CA ALA A 71 -1.15 19.88 -2.50
C ALA A 71 -0.82 19.73 -1.00
N ALA A 72 -1.75 20.09 -0.12
CA ALA A 72 -1.59 19.97 1.33
C ALA A 72 -1.42 18.50 1.77
N GLN A 73 -2.22 17.58 1.23
CA GLN A 73 -2.07 16.15 1.52
C GLN A 73 -0.75 15.60 1.00
N TYR A 74 -0.33 15.94 -0.22
CA TYR A 74 0.96 15.50 -0.76
C TYR A 74 2.14 16.04 0.05
N ALA A 75 2.04 17.28 0.54
CA ALA A 75 3.05 17.86 1.43
C ALA A 75 3.10 17.11 2.77
N LEU A 76 1.95 16.86 3.40
CA LEU A 76 1.85 16.10 4.64
C LEU A 76 2.40 14.67 4.45
N PHE A 77 2.06 14.02 3.35
CA PHE A 77 2.55 12.69 3.00
C PHE A 77 4.07 12.69 2.80
N SER A 78 4.62 13.68 2.09
CA SER A 78 6.06 13.82 1.88
C SER A 78 6.82 14.04 3.20
N ILE A 79 6.31 14.92 4.07
CA ILE A 79 6.86 15.15 5.41
C ILE A 79 6.81 13.87 6.25
N THR A 80 5.70 13.12 6.14
CA THR A 80 5.50 11.87 6.88
C THR A 80 6.52 10.82 6.46
N ILE A 81 6.68 10.60 5.16
CA ILE A 81 7.63 9.62 4.61
C ILE A 81 9.08 10.04 4.86
N TRP A 82 9.36 11.33 4.81
CA TRP A 82 10.69 11.86 5.13
C TRP A 82 11.11 11.44 6.55
N ARG A 83 10.17 11.39 7.50
CA ARG A 83 10.43 10.97 8.88
C ARG A 83 10.26 9.46 9.12
N TYR A 84 9.35 8.81 8.38
CA TYR A 84 8.91 7.45 8.62
C TYR A 84 8.69 6.71 7.29
N LEU A 85 9.73 6.08 6.75
CA LEU A 85 9.66 5.34 5.49
C LEU A 85 8.57 4.26 5.45
N TYR A 86 8.27 3.59 6.58
CA TYR A 86 7.21 2.56 6.62
C TYR A 86 5.80 3.12 6.35
N LEU A 87 5.61 4.44 6.48
CA LEU A 87 4.39 5.16 6.10
C LEU A 87 4.36 5.52 4.61
N ALA A 88 5.31 5.05 3.81
CA ALA A 88 5.30 5.16 2.34
C ALA A 88 4.24 4.25 1.70
N GLN A 89 3.00 4.43 2.12
CA GLN A 89 1.87 3.63 1.66
C GLN A 89 0.93 4.52 0.88
N THR A 90 0.75 4.19 -0.40
CA THR A 90 -0.08 4.93 -1.35
C THR A 90 -1.53 5.09 -0.88
N ARG A 91 -2.03 4.20 -0.01
CA ARG A 91 -3.34 4.32 0.65
C ARG A 91 -3.52 5.59 1.48
N LEU A 92 -2.45 6.19 2.01
CA LEU A 92 -2.52 7.47 2.73
C LEU A 92 -2.85 8.65 1.80
N VAL A 93 -2.68 8.47 0.49
CA VAL A 93 -3.03 9.46 -0.54
C VAL A 93 -4.43 9.19 -1.11
N LEU A 94 -5.12 8.12 -0.69
CA LEU A 94 -6.43 7.75 -1.25
C LEU A 94 -7.48 8.85 -1.09
N ALA A 95 -7.42 9.61 0.01
CA ALA A 95 -8.37 10.68 0.31
C ALA A 95 -8.38 11.83 -0.73
N VAL A 96 -7.29 12.01 -1.50
CA VAL A 96 -7.23 13.09 -2.50
C VAL A 96 -7.63 12.68 -3.91
N PHE A 97 -7.84 11.38 -4.16
CA PHE A 97 -8.27 10.90 -5.47
C PHE A 97 -9.56 11.54 -5.96
N PRO A 98 -10.62 11.73 -5.14
CA PRO A 98 -11.83 12.41 -5.59
C PRO A 98 -11.55 13.82 -6.13
N PHE A 99 -10.68 14.59 -5.46
CA PHE A 99 -10.31 15.94 -5.89
C PHE A 99 -9.46 15.93 -7.17
N LEU A 100 -8.54 14.96 -7.32
CA LEU A 100 -7.79 14.75 -8.55
C LEU A 100 -8.73 14.39 -9.71
N CYS A 101 -9.71 13.52 -9.48
CA CYS A 101 -10.72 13.16 -10.47
C CYS A 101 -11.57 14.37 -10.89
N LEU A 102 -11.99 15.21 -9.95
CA LEU A 102 -12.73 16.44 -10.25
C LEU A 102 -11.89 17.43 -11.07
N ALA A 103 -10.61 17.59 -10.72
CA ALA A 103 -9.69 18.44 -11.46
C ALA A 103 -9.46 17.90 -12.89
N ALA A 104 -9.22 16.59 -13.04
CA ALA A 104 -9.07 15.94 -14.34
C ALA A 104 -10.34 16.05 -15.20
N ALA A 105 -11.53 15.85 -14.60
CA ALA A 105 -12.80 16.01 -15.28
C ALA A 105 -13.02 17.46 -15.75
N TYR A 106 -12.67 18.45 -14.91
CA TYR A 106 -12.73 19.86 -15.30
C TYR A 106 -11.82 20.14 -16.51
N ALA A 107 -10.58 19.66 -16.52
CA ALA A 107 -9.70 19.82 -17.68
C ALA A 107 -10.28 19.15 -18.93
N PHE A 108 -10.81 17.94 -18.79
CA PHE A 108 -11.39 17.18 -19.90
C PHE A 108 -12.62 17.87 -20.52
N VAL A 109 -13.52 18.43 -19.70
CA VAL A 109 -14.72 19.13 -20.19
C VAL A 109 -14.37 20.44 -20.89
N ASN A 110 -13.31 21.12 -20.46
CA ASN A 110 -12.88 22.40 -21.04
C ASN A 110 -11.89 22.26 -22.20
N LEU A 111 -11.44 21.03 -22.50
CA LEU A 111 -10.52 20.73 -23.59
C LEU A 111 -11.00 21.19 -25.00
N PRO A 112 -12.32 21.17 -25.32
CA PRO A 112 -12.83 21.70 -26.59
C PRO A 112 -12.52 23.18 -26.82
N LEU A 113 -12.23 23.97 -25.77
CA LEU A 113 -11.82 25.38 -25.92
C LEU A 113 -10.50 25.54 -26.70
N TRP A 114 -9.71 24.48 -26.82
CA TRP A 114 -8.45 24.47 -27.58
C TRP A 114 -8.57 23.71 -28.92
N ASP A 115 -9.77 23.29 -29.30
CA ASP A 115 -9.98 22.67 -30.60
C ASP A 115 -9.72 23.69 -31.72
N ARG A 116 -8.91 23.29 -32.69
CA ARG A 116 -8.70 24.04 -33.93
C ARG A 116 -9.41 23.30 -35.07
N SER A 117 -9.77 24.03 -36.13
CA SER A 117 -10.43 23.43 -37.30
C SER A 117 -9.63 22.28 -37.93
N ALA A 118 -8.30 22.35 -37.87
CA ALA A 118 -7.40 21.30 -38.37
C ALA A 118 -7.14 20.16 -37.37
N PHE A 119 -7.35 20.38 -36.06
CA PHE A 119 -7.02 19.41 -35.03
C PHE A 119 -7.94 19.52 -33.82
N ARG A 120 -8.77 18.49 -33.61
CA ARG A 120 -9.70 18.37 -32.49
C ARG A 120 -9.03 17.63 -31.34
N LEU A 121 -8.31 18.36 -30.51
CA LEU A 121 -7.60 17.82 -29.36
C LEU A 121 -8.57 17.10 -28.40
N SER A 122 -9.78 17.63 -28.22
CA SER A 122 -10.82 17.02 -27.40
C SER A 122 -11.17 15.59 -27.82
N TRP A 123 -11.23 15.33 -29.13
CA TRP A 123 -11.52 14.01 -29.67
C TRP A 123 -10.36 13.04 -29.43
N VAL A 124 -9.12 13.45 -29.71
CA VAL A 124 -7.94 12.61 -29.51
C VAL A 124 -7.81 12.22 -28.04
N VAL A 125 -7.90 13.19 -27.12
CA VAL A 125 -7.85 12.91 -25.68
C VAL A 125 -9.04 12.06 -25.24
N GLY A 126 -10.24 12.29 -25.79
CA GLY A 126 -11.42 11.47 -25.52
C GLY A 126 -11.25 10.01 -25.91
N VAL A 127 -10.66 9.73 -27.07
CA VAL A 127 -10.33 8.37 -27.52
C VAL A 127 -9.34 7.72 -26.56
N VAL A 128 -8.28 8.43 -26.16
CA VAL A 128 -7.28 7.91 -25.21
C VAL A 128 -7.89 7.60 -23.85
N VAL A 129 -8.69 8.52 -23.30
CA VAL A 129 -9.39 8.32 -22.02
C VAL A 129 -10.31 7.10 -22.09
N THR A 130 -11.08 6.97 -23.17
CA THR A 130 -12.00 5.84 -23.39
C THR A 130 -11.22 4.53 -23.47
N LEU A 131 -10.13 4.49 -24.24
CA LEU A 131 -9.28 3.31 -24.38
C LEU A 131 -8.71 2.88 -23.02
N VAL A 132 -8.15 3.82 -22.25
CA VAL A 132 -7.59 3.50 -20.93
C VAL A 132 -8.68 3.03 -19.97
N MET A 133 -9.89 3.59 -20.02
CA MET A 133 -11.02 3.12 -19.21
C MET A 133 -11.43 1.69 -19.57
N VAL A 134 -11.50 1.36 -20.86
CA VAL A 134 -11.80 0.00 -21.34
C VAL A 134 -10.72 -0.98 -20.88
N VAL A 135 -9.44 -0.64 -21.05
CA VAL A 135 -8.32 -1.50 -20.60
C VAL A 135 -8.35 -1.69 -19.09
N THR A 136 -8.63 -0.63 -18.32
CA THR A 136 -8.73 -0.70 -16.86
C THR A 136 -9.87 -1.61 -16.43
N LEU A 137 -11.04 -1.50 -17.09
CA LEU A 137 -12.19 -2.35 -16.83
C LEU A 137 -11.90 -3.81 -17.16
N LEU A 138 -11.30 -4.10 -18.32
CA LEU A 138 -10.92 -5.45 -18.72
C LEU A 138 -9.89 -6.06 -17.77
N THR A 139 -8.87 -5.29 -17.38
CA THR A 139 -7.81 -5.74 -16.48
C THR A 139 -8.38 -6.01 -15.07
N GLY A 140 -9.19 -5.09 -14.55
CA GLY A 140 -9.87 -5.24 -13.26
C GLY A 140 -10.85 -6.42 -13.26
N GLY A 141 -11.62 -6.58 -14.33
CA GLY A 141 -12.54 -7.70 -14.52
C GLY A 141 -11.80 -9.04 -14.61
N HIS A 142 -10.74 -9.12 -15.39
CA HIS A 142 -9.88 -10.31 -15.45
C HIS A 142 -9.26 -10.63 -14.09
N ALA A 143 -8.72 -9.63 -13.38
CA ALA A 143 -8.18 -9.82 -12.02
C ALA A 143 -9.24 -10.33 -11.04
N PHE A 144 -10.46 -9.79 -11.10
CA PHE A 144 -11.57 -10.24 -10.27
C PHE A 144 -11.97 -11.69 -10.56
N LEU A 145 -12.11 -12.05 -11.84
CA LEU A 145 -12.50 -13.39 -12.28
C LEU A 145 -11.41 -14.44 -12.01
N SER A 146 -10.16 -14.14 -12.35
CA SER A 146 -9.01 -15.02 -12.09
C SER A 146 -8.82 -15.30 -10.61
N GLN A 147 -9.20 -14.36 -9.74
CA GLN A 147 -9.16 -14.53 -8.30
C GLN A 147 -10.23 -15.47 -7.73
N ARG A 148 -11.23 -15.86 -8.53
CA ARG A 148 -12.34 -16.75 -8.15
C ARG A 148 -13.01 -16.35 -6.82
N LEU A 149 -13.29 -15.06 -6.66
CA LEU A 149 -13.84 -14.51 -5.41
C LEU A 149 -15.26 -15.00 -5.11
N LEU A 150 -16.03 -15.31 -6.15
CA LEU A 150 -17.41 -15.79 -6.02
C LEU A 150 -17.52 -17.31 -5.83
N ALA A 151 -16.44 -18.06 -6.09
CA ALA A 151 -16.46 -19.52 -6.02
C ALA A 151 -17.00 -20.08 -4.67
N PRO A 152 -16.59 -19.56 -3.49
CA PRO A 152 -17.18 -20.03 -2.23
C PRO A 152 -18.64 -19.62 -2.04
N LEU A 153 -19.11 -18.53 -2.66
CA LEU A 153 -20.51 -18.07 -2.54
C LEU A 153 -21.47 -18.90 -3.38
N VAL A 154 -21.02 -19.39 -4.54
CA VAL A 154 -21.81 -20.25 -5.43
C VAL A 154 -21.60 -21.75 -5.17
N GLY A 155 -20.87 -22.10 -4.10
CA GLY A 155 -20.62 -23.50 -3.70
C GLY A 155 -19.63 -24.27 -4.59
N LEU A 156 -18.86 -23.58 -5.44
CA LEU A 156 -17.85 -24.20 -6.31
C LEU A 156 -16.53 -24.51 -5.57
N GLU A 157 -16.31 -23.92 -4.40
CA GLU A 157 -15.11 -24.10 -3.56
C GLU A 157 -15.54 -24.06 -2.09
N SER A 158 -14.93 -24.88 -1.23
CA SER A 158 -15.19 -24.76 0.21
C SER A 158 -14.57 -23.47 0.77
N ALA A 159 -15.13 -22.93 1.85
CA ALA A 159 -14.56 -21.75 2.50
C ALA A 159 -13.11 -22.01 2.97
N GLN A 160 -12.79 -23.22 3.40
CA GLN A 160 -11.46 -23.61 3.83
C GLN A 160 -10.46 -23.66 2.67
N ASP A 161 -10.86 -24.24 1.53
CA ASP A 161 -10.01 -24.29 0.33
C ASP A 161 -9.76 -22.89 -0.23
N TYR A 162 -10.80 -22.04 -0.21
CA TYR A 162 -10.69 -20.63 -0.60
C TYR A 162 -9.67 -19.89 0.29
N LEU A 163 -9.76 -20.04 1.62
CA LEU A 163 -8.81 -19.43 2.56
C LEU A 163 -7.40 -19.98 2.37
N GLY A 164 -7.24 -21.30 2.20
CA GLY A 164 -5.96 -21.94 1.93
C GLY A 164 -5.31 -21.38 0.66
N ARG A 165 -6.06 -21.22 -0.42
CA ARG A 165 -5.59 -20.64 -1.68
C ARG A 165 -5.22 -19.16 -1.57
N LYS A 166 -5.98 -18.37 -0.80
CA LYS A 166 -5.79 -16.91 -0.68
C LYS A 166 -4.73 -16.51 0.34
N LEU A 167 -4.63 -17.23 1.45
CA LEU A 167 -3.76 -16.89 2.57
C LEU A 167 -2.52 -17.81 2.63
N GLY A 168 -2.54 -18.95 1.93
CA GLY A 168 -1.46 -19.93 1.95
C GLY A 168 -1.20 -20.44 3.36
N TYR A 169 0.07 -20.54 3.73
CA TYR A 169 0.52 -20.99 5.06
C TYR A 169 -0.03 -20.17 6.22
N HIS A 170 -0.47 -18.93 6.00
CA HIS A 170 -1.11 -18.14 7.06
C HIS A 170 -2.42 -18.78 7.53
N ALA A 171 -3.27 -19.27 6.60
CA ALA A 171 -4.51 -19.96 6.99
C ALA A 171 -4.21 -21.23 7.79
N VAL A 172 -3.18 -21.98 7.38
CA VAL A 172 -2.72 -23.19 8.08
C VAL A 172 -2.23 -22.86 9.48
N ALA A 173 -1.40 -21.81 9.62
CA ALA A 173 -0.85 -21.40 10.91
C ALA A 173 -1.94 -20.90 11.88
N MET A 174 -2.88 -20.08 11.41
CA MET A 174 -4.00 -19.62 12.23
C MET A 174 -4.85 -20.80 12.71
N ARG A 175 -5.21 -21.70 11.80
CA ARG A 175 -5.96 -22.91 12.14
C ARG A 175 -5.21 -23.78 13.14
N PHE A 176 -3.92 -24.00 12.96
CA PHE A 176 -3.09 -24.76 13.90
C PHE A 176 -3.12 -24.14 15.31
N THR A 177 -3.01 -22.80 15.41
CA THR A 177 -3.11 -22.15 16.73
C THR A 177 -4.49 -22.26 17.36
N HIS A 178 -5.54 -22.46 16.56
CA HIS A 178 -6.92 -22.55 17.04
C HIS A 178 -7.33 -23.99 17.40
N ASP A 179 -7.01 -24.95 16.54
CA ASP A 179 -7.49 -26.33 16.60
C ASP A 179 -6.52 -27.26 17.36
N ASP A 180 -5.21 -27.04 17.23
CA ASP A 180 -4.18 -28.00 17.69
C ASP A 180 -3.51 -27.58 19.01
N LEU A 181 -3.61 -26.31 19.41
CA LEU A 181 -3.03 -25.83 20.67
C LEU A 181 -4.02 -25.95 21.85
N PRO A 182 -3.53 -26.22 23.07
CA PRO A 182 -4.39 -26.27 24.25
C PRO A 182 -5.18 -24.95 24.46
N PRO A 183 -6.42 -24.98 24.97
CA PRO A 183 -7.24 -23.77 25.17
C PRO A 183 -6.57 -22.70 26.07
N GLU A 184 -5.76 -23.14 27.03
CA GLU A 184 -4.97 -22.34 27.95
C GLU A 184 -3.65 -21.82 27.36
N SER A 185 -3.29 -22.21 26.13
CA SER A 185 -2.09 -21.68 25.51
C SER A 185 -2.26 -20.20 25.19
N ARG A 186 -1.21 -19.43 25.45
CA ARG A 186 -1.11 -18.04 25.00
C ARG A 186 0.04 -17.92 24.01
N THR A 187 -0.29 -17.48 22.79
CA THR A 187 0.67 -17.41 21.68
C THR A 187 1.00 -15.95 21.38
N MET A 188 2.28 -15.59 21.33
CA MET A 188 2.72 -14.26 20.90
C MET A 188 3.16 -14.31 19.44
N TYR A 189 2.60 -13.43 18.61
CA TYR A 189 2.95 -13.35 17.20
C TYR A 189 4.11 -12.39 17.01
N MET A 190 5.01 -12.73 16.08
CA MET A 190 6.17 -11.93 15.73
C MET A 190 6.13 -11.64 14.24
N TRP A 191 6.01 -10.35 13.90
CA TRP A 191 5.86 -9.83 12.53
C TRP A 191 4.61 -10.34 11.80
N GLU A 192 3.55 -10.67 12.53
CA GLU A 192 2.23 -11.00 11.97
C GLU A 192 1.14 -10.18 12.70
N PRO A 193 0.55 -9.19 12.02
CA PRO A 193 -0.48 -8.34 12.62
C PRO A 193 -1.87 -8.99 12.64
N ARG A 194 -2.09 -10.05 11.85
CA ARG A 194 -3.41 -10.68 11.69
C ARG A 194 -3.54 -11.87 12.64
N ALA A 195 -4.51 -11.80 13.55
CA ALA A 195 -4.87 -12.92 14.44
C ALA A 195 -6.25 -13.52 14.16
N TYR A 196 -6.93 -13.06 13.12
CA TYR A 196 -8.24 -13.60 12.76
C TYR A 196 -8.10 -15.07 12.30
N TYR A 197 -9.04 -15.92 12.74
CA TYR A 197 -9.00 -17.40 12.66
C TYR A 197 -7.99 -18.10 13.59
N GLY A 198 -7.22 -17.35 14.38
CA GLY A 198 -6.30 -17.92 15.36
C GLY A 198 -6.92 -18.16 16.73
N GLN A 199 -6.06 -18.41 17.71
CA GLN A 199 -6.47 -18.54 19.11
C GLN A 199 -6.97 -17.21 19.70
N LEU A 200 -8.01 -17.26 20.54
CA LEU A 200 -8.59 -16.07 21.18
C LEU A 200 -7.60 -15.32 22.09
N GLN A 201 -6.70 -16.06 22.76
CA GLN A 201 -5.70 -15.49 23.68
C GLN A 201 -4.39 -15.09 22.98
N ALA A 202 -4.31 -15.17 21.65
CA ALA A 202 -3.12 -14.77 20.93
C ALA A 202 -2.86 -13.26 21.08
N LEU A 203 -1.59 -12.89 21.24
CA LEU A 203 -1.14 -11.50 21.19
C LEU A 203 -0.60 -11.24 19.77
N PRO A 204 -1.37 -10.58 18.87
CA PRO A 204 -0.88 -10.19 17.55
C PRO A 204 0.25 -9.16 17.63
N ASP A 205 0.90 -8.92 16.50
CA ASP A 205 1.92 -7.88 16.34
C ASP A 205 1.42 -6.76 15.41
N PRO A 206 0.45 -5.92 15.83
CA PRO A 206 -0.21 -4.95 14.95
C PRO A 206 0.75 -3.89 14.40
N THR A 207 1.81 -3.60 15.15
CA THR A 207 2.83 -2.58 14.86
C THR A 207 4.18 -3.18 14.42
N LEU A 208 4.28 -4.51 14.35
CA LEU A 208 5.49 -5.25 13.90
C LEU A 208 6.73 -4.98 14.77
N ASP A 209 6.50 -4.63 16.02
CA ASP A 209 7.50 -4.11 16.95
C ASP A 209 7.50 -4.88 18.28
N ASN A 210 6.73 -5.97 18.39
CA ASN A 210 6.74 -6.85 19.56
C ASN A 210 8.17 -7.21 20.00
N LEU A 211 9.06 -7.55 19.07
CA LEU A 211 10.46 -7.85 19.41
C LEU A 211 11.24 -6.62 19.91
N SER A 212 11.07 -5.45 19.28
CA SER A 212 11.82 -4.25 19.66
C SER A 212 11.34 -3.72 21.01
N GLN A 213 10.04 -3.80 21.30
CA GLN A 213 9.46 -3.49 22.60
C GLN A 213 10.04 -4.40 23.70
N LEU A 214 10.13 -5.71 23.44
CA LEU A 214 10.75 -6.66 24.37
C LEU A 214 12.23 -6.31 24.63
N ARG A 215 12.97 -5.96 23.58
CA ARG A 215 14.38 -5.57 23.70
C ARG A 215 14.54 -4.28 24.49
N VAL A 216 13.74 -3.25 24.24
CA VAL A 216 13.79 -1.98 24.97
C VAL A 216 13.42 -2.18 26.44
N ARG A 217 12.42 -3.01 26.72
CA ARG A 217 11.90 -3.22 28.08
C ARG A 217 12.82 -4.09 28.94
N TYR A 218 13.40 -5.15 28.37
CA TYR A 218 14.12 -6.17 29.14
C TYR A 218 15.62 -6.24 28.84
N GLY A 219 16.10 -5.59 27.76
CA GLY A 219 17.52 -5.54 27.38
C GLY A 219 18.08 -6.85 26.81
N ASP A 220 17.72 -7.99 27.41
CA ASP A 220 18.21 -9.33 27.10
C ASP A 220 17.08 -10.32 26.80
N ALA A 221 17.37 -11.31 25.95
CA ALA A 221 16.42 -12.33 25.53
C ALA A 221 16.00 -13.28 26.66
N GLY A 222 16.92 -13.61 27.58
CA GLY A 222 16.62 -14.46 28.74
C GLY A 222 15.68 -13.78 29.72
N GLN A 223 15.89 -12.48 29.98
CA GLN A 223 14.98 -11.68 30.80
C GLN A 223 13.61 -11.53 30.14
N ALA A 224 13.58 -11.26 28.84
CA ALA A 224 12.32 -11.18 28.08
C ALA A 224 11.55 -12.52 28.12
N LEU A 225 12.23 -13.65 27.92
CA LEU A 225 11.60 -14.98 27.97
C LEU A 225 11.07 -15.30 29.37
N THR A 226 11.81 -14.96 30.42
CA THR A 226 11.37 -15.13 31.81
C THR A 226 10.11 -14.32 32.08
N ALA A 227 10.10 -13.06 31.66
CA ALA A 227 8.93 -12.19 31.81
C ALA A 227 7.72 -12.69 30.99
N LEU A 228 7.94 -13.17 29.76
CA LEU A 228 6.86 -13.69 28.92
C LEU A 228 6.25 -14.97 29.51
N ARG A 229 7.07 -15.89 30.03
CA ARG A 229 6.59 -17.08 30.75
C ARG A 229 5.81 -16.69 32.00
N ALA A 230 6.28 -15.71 32.77
CA ALA A 230 5.57 -15.19 33.93
C ALA A 230 4.21 -14.56 33.56
N ASN A 231 4.05 -14.05 32.33
CA ASN A 231 2.80 -13.54 31.78
C ASN A 231 1.94 -14.64 31.10
N GLY A 232 2.30 -15.91 31.25
CA GLY A 232 1.53 -17.04 30.72
C GLY A 232 1.72 -17.32 29.22
N PHE A 233 2.70 -16.69 28.56
CA PHE A 233 3.03 -17.04 27.17
C PHE A 233 3.66 -18.43 27.08
N THR A 234 3.11 -19.23 26.18
CA THR A 234 3.49 -20.65 25.98
C THR A 234 4.16 -20.89 24.63
N HIS A 235 3.71 -20.18 23.58
CA HIS A 235 4.15 -20.37 22.21
C HIS A 235 4.48 -19.04 21.52
N PHE A 236 5.32 -19.12 20.49
CA PHE A 236 5.57 -18.04 19.56
C PHE A 236 5.16 -18.46 18.15
N LEU A 237 4.44 -17.59 17.45
CA LEU A 237 4.20 -17.73 16.02
C LEU A 237 5.13 -16.75 15.30
N LEU A 238 6.03 -17.29 14.49
CA LEU A 238 7.06 -16.50 13.82
C LEU A 238 6.76 -16.38 12.33
N GLN A 239 6.57 -15.15 11.83
CA GLN A 239 6.49 -14.91 10.40
C GLN A 239 7.90 -14.85 9.81
N ARG A 240 8.27 -15.89 9.04
CA ARG A 240 9.64 -16.05 8.50
C ARG A 240 10.10 -14.87 7.64
N SER A 241 9.23 -14.30 6.82
CA SER A 241 9.56 -13.10 6.02
C SER A 241 9.97 -11.90 6.89
N GLY A 242 9.36 -11.78 8.08
CA GLY A 242 9.73 -10.79 9.09
C GLY A 242 11.17 -10.96 9.57
N LEU A 243 11.51 -12.20 9.93
CA LEU A 243 12.85 -12.55 10.40
C LEU A 243 13.91 -12.36 9.32
N GLU A 244 13.65 -12.80 8.09
CA GLU A 244 14.63 -12.70 7.00
C GLU A 244 14.92 -11.24 6.64
N PHE A 245 13.90 -10.37 6.66
CA PHE A 245 14.10 -8.93 6.48
C PHE A 245 15.05 -8.33 7.53
N LEU A 246 14.98 -8.76 8.79
CA LEU A 246 15.90 -8.28 9.83
C LEU A 246 17.33 -8.76 9.64
N LYS A 247 17.52 -9.97 9.10
CA LYS A 247 18.85 -10.50 8.78
C LYS A 247 19.46 -9.82 7.56
N LEU A 248 18.63 -9.56 6.55
CA LEU A 248 19.01 -9.00 5.26
C LEU A 248 17.95 -7.98 4.85
N PRO A 249 18.10 -6.69 5.22
CA PRO A 249 17.14 -5.66 4.84
C PRO A 249 17.17 -5.49 3.31
N GLN A 250 16.17 -6.05 2.61
CA GLN A 250 16.07 -5.94 1.16
C GLN A 250 15.01 -4.89 0.76
N GLY A 251 15.40 -4.05 -0.21
CA GLY A 251 14.46 -3.33 -1.08
C GLY A 251 14.03 -1.94 -0.61
N ARG A 252 14.94 -0.96 -0.58
CA ARG A 252 14.54 0.45 -0.47
C ARG A 252 13.57 0.81 -1.58
N ALA A 253 12.66 1.72 -1.28
CA ALA A 253 11.78 2.25 -2.30
C ALA A 253 12.63 2.92 -3.41
N PRO A 254 12.31 2.70 -4.69
CA PRO A 254 13.12 3.21 -5.79
C PRO A 254 13.05 4.74 -5.83
N THR A 255 14.23 5.36 -5.81
CA THR A 255 14.44 6.81 -6.02
C THR A 255 14.79 7.09 -7.48
N LEU A 256 14.77 8.36 -7.90
CA LEU A 256 15.25 8.73 -9.25
C LEU A 256 16.72 8.29 -9.46
N GLY A 257 17.55 8.37 -8.41
CA GLY A 257 18.93 7.89 -8.43
C GLY A 257 19.01 6.40 -8.75
N SER A 258 18.18 5.58 -8.09
CA SER A 258 18.15 4.13 -8.30
C SER A 258 17.74 3.73 -9.73
N LEU A 259 16.93 4.55 -10.40
CA LEU A 259 16.52 4.31 -11.79
C LEU A 259 17.62 4.65 -12.81
N VAL A 260 18.54 5.54 -12.43
CA VAL A 260 19.67 5.97 -13.27
C VAL A 260 20.94 5.15 -12.95
N GLY A 261 20.87 4.20 -12.02
CA GLY A 261 21.98 3.34 -11.63
C GLY A 261 22.91 3.93 -10.58
N ASN A 262 22.51 5.03 -9.91
CA ASN A 262 23.21 5.53 -8.73
C ASN A 262 22.51 5.00 -7.45
N PRO A 263 23.23 4.31 -6.55
CA PRO A 263 22.65 3.75 -5.33
C PRO A 263 22.09 4.79 -4.35
#